data_AF-A0A527HTV2-F1
#
_entry.id   AF-A0A527HTV2-F1
#
_cell.length_a   1.000
_cell.length_b   1.000
_cell.length_c   1.000
_cell.angle_alpha   90.00
_cell.angle_beta   90.00
_cell.angle_gamma   90.00
#
_symmetry.space_group_name_H-M   'P 1'
#
loop_
_entity.id
_entity.type
_entity.pdbx_description
1 polymer ?
#
loop_
_entity_poly.entity_id
_entity_poly.type
_entity_poly.pdbx_seq_one_letter_code
_entity_poly.pdbx_strand_id
1 'polypeptide(L)' 'GRYLLTLSIDPHGDEWDAIRKQQGELGIFAPWIGSTGGSALKLGDARAIPVSELSGAHEGWFPRFMDQAS' A
#
# COMPACT_ATOMS: atom_id res chain seq x y z
N GLY A 1 9.01 -1.10 -15.00
CA GLY A 1 9.10 -1.24 -13.53
C GLY A 1 7.71 -1.43 -12.95
N ARG A 2 7.60 -1.73 -11.65
CA ARG A 2 6.31 -1.80 -10.94
C ARG A 2 6.11 -0.51 -10.17
N TYR A 3 4.91 0.06 -10.24
CA TYR A 3 4.56 1.30 -9.57
C TYR A 3 3.36 1.08 -8.65
N LEU A 4 3.37 1.74 -7.50
CA LEU A 4 2.23 1.85 -6.59
C LEU A 4 1.79 3.31 -6.60
N LEU A 5 0.49 3.54 -6.79
CA LEU A 5 -0.10 4.88 -6.85
C LEU A 5 -1.33 4.92 -5.93
N THR A 6 -1.57 6.08 -5.33
CA THR A 6 -2.84 6.41 -4.67
C THR A 6 -3.50 7.55 -5.44
N LEU A 7 -4.79 7.41 -5.73
CA LEU A 7 -5.60 8.44 -6.37
C LEU A 7 -6.59 8.99 -5.35
N SER A 8 -6.77 10.30 -5.33
CA SER A 8 -7.74 10.97 -4.45
C SER A 8 -9.09 11.16 -5.16
N ILE A 9 -9.64 10.06 -5.68
CA ILE A 9 -10.91 10.02 -6.42
C ILE A 9 -11.82 8.96 -5.82
N ASP A 10 -13.13 9.10 -6.01
CA ASP A 10 -14.11 8.11 -5.57
C ASP A 10 -13.97 6.82 -6.42
N PRO A 11 -13.65 5.66 -5.81
CA PRO A 11 -13.56 4.39 -6.54
C PRO A 11 -14.92 3.88 -7.07
N HIS A 12 -16.01 4.56 -6.75
CA HIS A 12 -17.35 4.28 -7.26
C HIS A 12 -17.89 5.40 -8.18
N GLY A 13 -17.06 6.38 -8.55
CA GLY A 13 -17.46 7.51 -9.39
C GLY A 13 -17.06 7.39 -10.87
N ASP A 14 -17.67 8.22 -11.71
CA ASP A 14 -17.49 8.24 -13.17
C ASP A 14 -16.02 8.44 -13.61
N GLU A 15 -15.25 9.21 -12.83
CA GLU A 15 -13.82 9.45 -13.10
C GLU A 15 -13.00 8.16 -13.00
N TRP A 16 -13.29 7.32 -12.01
CA TRP A 16 -12.65 6.02 -11.86
C TRP A 16 -13.00 5.09 -13.02
N ASP A 17 -14.27 5.06 -13.44
CA ASP A 17 -14.72 4.25 -14.58
C ASP A 17 -14.02 4.67 -15.89
N ALA A 18 -13.85 5.97 -16.11
CA ALA A 18 -13.10 6.49 -17.25
C ALA A 18 -11.64 6.03 -17.27
N ILE A 19 -10.96 6.10 -16.11
CA ILE A 19 -9.57 5.62 -15.97
C ILE A 19 -9.48 4.11 -16.23
N ARG A 20 -10.40 3.32 -15.69
CA ARG A 20 -10.42 1.86 -15.86
C ARG A 20 -10.67 1.45 -17.31
N LYS A 21 -11.53 2.19 -18.02
CA LYS A 21 -11.75 1.99 -19.46
C LYS A 21 -10.48 2.26 -20.26
N GLN A 22 -9.85 3.42 -20.07
CA GLN A 22 -8.63 3.79 -20.77
C GLN A 22 -7.48 2.81 -20.45
N GLN A 23 -7.36 2.37 -19.20
CA GLN A 23 -6.41 1.33 -18.80
C GLN A 23 -6.59 0.05 -19.63
N GLY A 24 -7.84 -0.40 -19.79
CA GLY A 24 -8.18 -1.59 -20.57
C GLY A 24 -7.84 -1.45 -22.05
N GLU A 25 -8.17 -0.30 -22.66
CA GLU A 25 -7.85 0.02 -24.06
C GLU A 25 -6.33 0.02 -24.32
N LEU A 26 -5.54 0.47 -23.35
CA LEU A 26 -4.08 0.49 -23.43
C LEU A 26 -3.42 -0.84 -23.05
N GLY A 27 -4.19 -1.84 -22.59
CA GLY A 27 -3.65 -3.12 -22.13
C GLY A 27 -2.74 -3.01 -20.89
N ILE A 28 -2.92 -1.97 -20.08
CA ILE A 28 -2.07 -1.71 -18.91
C ILE A 28 -2.48 -2.60 -17.73
N PHE A 29 -1.55 -3.37 -17.21
CA PHE A 29 -1.75 -4.12 -15.97
C PHE A 29 -1.60 -3.20 -14.74
N ALA A 30 -2.73 -2.63 -14.30
CA ALA A 30 -2.85 -1.82 -13.09
C ALA A 30 -4.04 -2.33 -12.23
N PRO A 31 -3.83 -3.34 -11.37
CA PRO A 31 -4.89 -3.82 -10.48
C PRO A 31 -5.15 -2.83 -9.34
N TRP A 32 -6.43 -2.67 -8.98
CA TRP A 32 -6.81 -1.99 -7.73
C TRP A 32 -6.65 -2.96 -6.57
N ILE A 33 -5.82 -2.60 -5.58
CA ILE A 33 -5.48 -3.47 -4.45
C ILE A 33 -6.08 -3.01 -3.12
N GLY A 34 -6.85 -1.92 -3.12
CA GLY A 34 -7.52 -1.39 -1.93
C GLY A 34 -7.42 0.12 -1.80
N SER A 35 -7.85 0.63 -0.65
CA SER A 35 -7.88 2.06 -0.32
C SER A 35 -6.87 2.39 0.78
N THR A 36 -6.38 3.62 0.80
CA THR A 36 -5.54 4.13 1.88
C THR A 36 -6.38 4.70 3.01
N GLY A 37 -5.83 4.73 4.23
CA GLY A 37 -6.47 5.31 5.41
C GLY A 37 -6.24 4.49 6.68
N GLY A 38 -6.60 5.06 7.82
CA GLY A 38 -6.49 4.40 9.12
C GLY A 38 -5.05 4.30 9.65
N SER A 39 -4.87 3.47 10.68
CA SER A 39 -3.61 3.29 11.42
C SER A 39 -3.04 1.87 11.37
N ALA A 40 -3.54 1.04 10.45
CA ALA A 40 -3.10 -0.35 10.29
C ALA A 40 -3.04 -0.75 8.81
N LEU A 41 -2.07 -1.59 8.47
CA LEU A 41 -1.94 -2.25 7.18
C LEU A 41 -2.72 -3.58 7.21
N LYS A 42 -3.62 -3.76 6.25
CA LYS A 42 -4.37 -5.01 6.05
C LYS A 42 -4.09 -5.54 4.64
N LEU A 43 -3.64 -6.79 4.56
CA LEU A 43 -3.32 -7.47 3.30
C LEU A 43 -4.23 -8.69 3.14
N GLY A 44 -5.21 -8.59 2.25
CA GLY A 44 -6.20 -9.66 2.04
C GLY A 44 -6.78 -10.16 3.36
N ASP A 45 -6.71 -11.47 3.58
CA ASP A 45 -7.25 -12.12 4.79
C ASP A 45 -6.27 -12.16 5.98
N ALA A 46 -5.01 -11.71 5.81
CA ALA A 46 -4.02 -11.70 6.88
C ALA A 46 -4.40 -10.76 8.04
N ARG A 47 -3.86 -11.00 9.24
CA ARG A 47 -4.09 -10.09 10.39
C ARG A 47 -3.67 -8.66 10.04
N ALA A 48 -4.41 -7.67 10.54
CA ALA A 48 -4.01 -6.28 10.43
C ALA A 48 -2.74 -6.02 11.24
N ILE A 49 -1.81 -5.24 10.70
CA ILE A 49 -0.55 -4.86 11.35
C ILE A 49 -0.61 -3.36 11.64
N PRO A 50 -0.50 -2.90 12.90
CA PRO A 50 -0.43 -1.49 13.22
C PRO A 50 0.73 -0.80 12.50
N VAL A 51 0.51 0.40 11.97
CA VAL A 51 1.57 1.18 11.31
C VAL A 51 2.71 1.49 12.29
N SER A 52 2.39 1.73 13.56
CA SER A 52 3.39 1.95 14.61
C SER A 52 4.31 0.74 14.83
N GLU A 53 3.81 -0.49 14.67
CA GLU A 53 4.62 -1.71 14.77
C GLU A 53 5.58 -1.82 13.57
N LEU A 54 5.10 -1.48 12.37
CA LEU A 54 5.94 -1.44 11.15
C LEU A 54 7.06 -0.41 11.27
N SER A 55 6.75 0.82 11.69
CA SER A 55 7.74 1.87 11.92
C SER A 55 8.78 1.46 12.96
N GLY A 56 8.34 0.95 14.11
CA GLY A 56 9.25 0.49 15.16
C GLY A 56 10.14 -0.69 14.74
N ALA A 57 9.64 -1.58 13.88
CA ALA A 57 10.44 -2.66 13.31
C ALA A 57 11.49 -2.12 12.32
N HIS A 58 11.08 -1.23 11.41
CA HIS A 58 11.94 -0.62 10.38
C HIS A 58 13.01 0.32 10.94
N GLU A 59 12.75 1.01 12.05
CA GLU A 59 13.70 1.95 12.64
C GLU A 59 14.58 1.27 13.69
N GLY A 60 14.04 0.29 14.43
CA GLY A 60 14.75 -0.33 15.54
C GLY A 60 15.72 -1.46 15.16
N TRP A 61 15.76 -1.92 13.90
CA TRP A 61 16.62 -3.06 13.54
C TRP A 61 18.11 -2.76 13.75
N PHE A 62 18.57 -1.57 13.34
CA PHE A 62 19.99 -1.25 13.38
C PHE A 62 20.51 -1.04 14.82
N PRO A 63 19.83 -0.28 15.70
CA PRO A 63 20.20 -0.22 17.11
C PRO A 63 20.24 -1.60 17.79
N ARG A 64 19.23 -2.45 17.56
CA ARG A 64 19.19 -3.82 18.13
C ARG A 64 20.35 -4.68 17.63
N PHE A 65 20.73 -4.54 16.37
CA PHE A 65 21.88 -5.24 15.81
C PHE A 65 23.20 -4.81 16.48
N MET A 66 23.39 -3.51 16.71
CA MET A 66 24.61 -2.97 17.33
C MET A 66 24.76 -3.36 18.80
N ASP A 67 23.65 -3.42 19.55
CA ASP A 67 23.64 -3.84 20.95
C ASP A 67 24.10 -5.29 21.13
N GLN A 68 23.79 -6.16 20.17
CA GLN A 68 24.21 -7.57 20.16
C GLN A 68 25.69 -7.78 19.78
N ALA A 69 26.36 -6.75 19.25
CA ALA A 69 27.76 -6.80 18.84
C ALA A 69 28.74 -6.34 19.93
N SER A 70 28.23 -5.92 21.09
CA SER A 70 28.99 -5.43 22.26
C SER A 70 29.11 -6.50 23.33
#